data_AF-A0AA85K273-F1
#
_entry.id   AF-A0AA85K273-F1
#
_cell.length_a   1.000
_cell.length_b   1.000
_cell.length_c   1.000
_cell.angle_alpha   90.00
_cell.angle_beta   90.00
_cell.angle_gamma   90.00
#
_symmetry.space_group_name_H-M   'P 1'
#
loop_
_entity.id
_entity.type
_entity.pdbx_description
1 polymer ?
#
loop_
_entity_poly.entity_id
_entity_poly.type
_entity_poly.pdbx_seq_one_letter_code
_entity_poly.pdbx_strand_id
1 'polypeptide(L)'
;MVKPYPMDYRSVTKCDFHKYTVPQPPRPEPRLREMVREQPVTFWTEHRDKMHGNTHHGINRVTPFGRNAAFTTPIDKYLNSRMPSEMQVYPR
;
A
#
# COMPACT_ATOMS: atom_id res chain seq x y z
N MET A 1 -20.06 -48.56 -49.50
CA MET A 1 -19.24 -47.36 -49.69
C MET A 1 -18.94 -46.75 -48.33
N VAL A 2 -17.68 -46.76 -47.91
CA VAL A 2 -17.26 -46.13 -46.64
C VAL A 2 -17.17 -44.62 -46.89
N LYS A 3 -17.91 -43.82 -46.11
CA LYS A 3 -17.83 -42.34 -46.22
C LYS A 3 -16.46 -41.88 -45.68
N PRO A 4 -15.75 -40.97 -46.37
CA PRO A 4 -14.49 -40.45 -45.85
C PRO A 4 -14.76 -39.66 -44.56
N TYR A 5 -13.90 -39.88 -43.57
CA TYR A 5 -13.96 -39.10 -42.33
C TYR A 5 -13.61 -37.62 -42.62
N PRO A 6 -14.27 -36.68 -41.93
CA PRO A 6 -13.94 -35.26 -42.06
C PRO A 6 -12.50 -35.02 -41.61
N MET A 7 -11.77 -34.20 -42.36
CA MET A 7 -10.38 -33.85 -42.05
C MET A 7 -10.33 -32.94 -40.80
N ASP A 8 -9.59 -33.36 -39.78
CA ASP A 8 -9.35 -32.54 -38.58
C ASP A 8 -8.14 -31.62 -38.79
N TYR A 9 -8.38 -30.32 -38.70
CA TYR A 9 -7.36 -29.27 -38.84
C TYR A 9 -6.84 -28.75 -37.49
N ARG A 10 -7.27 -29.35 -36.37
CA ARG A 10 -6.83 -28.91 -35.04
C ARG A 10 -5.45 -29.48 -34.74
N SER A 11 -4.58 -28.64 -34.19
CA SER A 11 -3.30 -29.09 -33.67
C SER A 11 -3.49 -29.92 -32.40
N VAL A 12 -2.59 -30.88 -32.17
CA VAL A 12 -2.49 -31.66 -30.93
C VAL A 12 -2.49 -30.74 -29.70
N THR A 13 -1.81 -29.60 -29.78
CA THR A 13 -1.78 -28.60 -28.71
C THR A 13 -3.16 -28.04 -28.36
N LYS A 14 -4.02 -27.81 -29.35
CA LYS A 14 -5.38 -27.29 -29.15
C LYS A 14 -6.30 -28.35 -28.55
N CYS A 15 -6.08 -29.62 -28.89
CA CYS A 15 -6.89 -30.74 -28.40
C CYS A 15 -6.47 -31.22 -26.99
N ASP A 16 -5.19 -31.14 -26.66
CA ASP A 16 -4.69 -31.73 -25.41
C ASP A 16 -4.47 -30.69 -24.31
N PHE A 17 -4.14 -29.44 -24.66
CA PHE A 17 -3.84 -28.39 -23.69
C PHE A 17 -5.01 -27.42 -23.54
N HIS A 18 -6.04 -27.88 -22.83
CA HIS A 18 -7.13 -27.04 -22.40
C HIS A 18 -6.81 -26.37 -21.07
N LYS A 19 -6.95 -25.05 -21.01
CA LYS A 19 -6.88 -24.31 -19.74
C LYS A 19 -8.18 -24.58 -18.98
N TYR A 20 -8.19 -25.57 -18.11
CA TYR A 20 -9.26 -25.73 -17.13
C TYR A 20 -9.26 -24.47 -16.25
N THR A 21 -10.23 -23.58 -16.48
CA THR A 21 -10.43 -22.43 -15.61
C THR A 21 -10.93 -22.94 -14.28
N VAL A 22 -10.04 -22.99 -13.29
CA VAL A 22 -10.44 -23.18 -11.90
C VAL A 22 -11.43 -22.06 -11.57
N PRO A 23 -12.63 -22.37 -11.02
CA PRO A 23 -13.55 -21.34 -10.57
C PRO A 23 -12.80 -20.44 -9.57
N GLN A 24 -12.56 -19.19 -9.96
CA GLN A 24 -11.96 -18.24 -9.03
C GLN A 24 -12.98 -17.94 -7.94
N PRO A 25 -12.58 -17.93 -6.66
CA PRO A 25 -13.45 -17.43 -5.62
C PRO A 25 -13.86 -15.99 -5.96
N PRO A 26 -15.08 -15.55 -5.59
CA PRO A 26 -15.50 -14.19 -5.83
C PRO A 26 -14.46 -13.24 -5.22
N ARG A 27 -13.98 -12.29 -6.04
CA ARG A 27 -13.06 -11.26 -5.57
C ARG A 27 -13.73 -10.52 -4.42
N PRO A 28 -13.06 -10.32 -3.27
CA PRO A 28 -13.63 -9.48 -2.23
C PRO A 28 -13.95 -8.10 -2.83
N GLU A 29 -15.12 -7.57 -2.50
CA GLU A 29 -15.54 -6.23 -2.92
C GLU A 29 -14.41 -5.22 -2.66
N PRO A 30 -14.06 -4.35 -3.63
CA PRO A 30 -13.03 -3.34 -3.40
C PRO A 30 -13.47 -2.48 -2.22
N ARG A 31 -12.81 -2.64 -1.07
CA ARG A 31 -13.03 -1.80 0.09
C ARG A 31 -12.37 -0.45 -0.14
N LEU A 32 -12.92 0.33 -1.07
CA LEU A 32 -12.41 1.63 -1.51
C LEU A 32 -12.18 2.60 -0.34
N ARG A 33 -12.99 2.48 0.72
CA ARG A 33 -12.87 3.30 1.94
C ARG A 33 -11.65 2.94 2.80
N GLU A 34 -11.16 1.70 2.72
CA GLU A 34 -9.98 1.23 3.46
C GLU A 34 -8.70 1.65 2.74
N MET A 35 -8.69 1.56 1.40
CA MET A 35 -7.51 1.86 0.57
C MET A 35 -7.01 3.31 0.69
N VAL A 36 -7.91 4.27 0.92
CA VAL A 36 -7.55 5.70 1.12
C VAL A 36 -6.80 5.94 2.43
N ARG A 37 -7.04 5.11 3.44
CA ARG A 37 -6.45 5.25 4.78
C ARG A 37 -5.21 4.37 4.98
N GLU A 38 -5.02 3.40 4.10
CA GLU A 38 -3.88 2.49 4.15
C GLU A 38 -2.60 3.19 3.69
N GLN A 39 -1.51 2.99 4.42
CA GLN A 39 -0.20 3.47 4.01
C GLN A 39 0.47 2.41 3.14
N PRO A 40 1.17 2.80 2.06
CA PRO A 40 1.87 1.85 1.23
C PRO A 40 3.00 1.19 2.03
N VAL A 41 3.11 -0.13 1.90
CA VAL A 41 4.23 -0.87 2.49
C VAL A 41 5.49 -0.60 1.67
N THR A 42 6.40 0.15 2.26
CA THR A 42 7.71 0.50 1.72
C THR A 42 8.79 0.24 2.77
N PHE A 43 10.05 0.17 2.33
CA PHE A 43 11.20 0.09 3.24
C PHE A 43 11.11 1.13 4.38
N TRP A 44 10.72 2.37 4.04
CA TRP A 44 10.61 3.47 4.99
C TRP A 44 9.52 3.24 6.04
N THR A 45 8.32 2.85 5.61
CA THR A 45 7.20 2.60 6.53
C THR A 45 7.44 1.39 7.44
N GLU A 46 8.19 0.39 6.98
CA GLU A 46 8.57 -0.79 7.79
C GLU A 46 9.60 -0.47 8.87
N HIS A 47 10.56 0.40 8.55
CA HIS A 47 11.69 0.71 9.43
C HIS A 47 11.49 2.02 10.21
N ARG A 48 10.29 2.61 10.21
CA ARG A 48 10.00 3.91 10.83
C ARG A 48 10.48 3.99 12.28
N ASP A 49 10.32 2.92 13.06
CA ASP A 49 10.62 2.88 14.50
C ASP A 49 12.13 2.77 14.77
N LYS A 50 12.94 2.46 13.73
CA LYS A 50 14.40 2.29 13.80
C LYS A 50 15.16 3.44 13.12
N MET A 51 14.46 4.38 12.48
CA MET A 51 15.08 5.48 11.74
C MET A 51 15.42 6.66 12.63
N HIS A 52 16.71 6.98 12.66
CA HIS A 52 17.25 8.20 13.25
C HIS A 52 17.09 9.39 12.29
N GLY A 53 16.97 10.60 12.83
CA GLY A 53 16.88 11.85 12.06
C GLY A 53 15.46 12.27 11.65
N ASN A 54 14.43 11.47 11.98
CA ASN A 54 13.05 11.88 11.77
C ASN A 54 12.63 12.95 12.79
N THR A 55 12.23 14.11 12.27
CA THR A 55 11.91 15.30 13.06
C THR A 55 10.49 15.30 13.64
N HIS A 56 9.58 14.47 13.12
CA HIS A 56 8.21 14.41 13.61
C HIS A 56 7.57 13.06 13.29
N HIS A 57 7.07 12.37 14.31
CA HIS A 57 6.20 11.21 14.16
C HIS A 57 4.78 11.68 14.53
N GLY A 58 3.84 11.59 13.59
CA GLY A 58 2.45 11.84 13.92
C GLY A 58 1.99 10.86 15.01
N ILE A 59 1.23 11.35 15.99
CA ILE A 59 0.60 10.50 17.02
C ILE A 59 -0.23 9.38 16.36
N ASN A 60 -0.80 9.68 15.19
CA ASN A 60 -1.49 8.71 14.35
C ASN A 60 -0.53 8.02 13.37
N ARG A 61 -0.48 6.68 13.45
CA ARG A 61 0.28 5.79 12.54
C ARG A 61 -0.15 5.85 11.08
N VAL A 62 -1.22 6.60 10.79
CA VAL A 62 -1.80 6.78 9.45
C VAL A 62 -0.92 7.66 8.57
N THR A 63 -0.10 8.57 9.15
CA THR A 63 0.82 9.42 8.37
C THR A 63 2.19 9.43 9.05
N PRO A 64 3.03 8.42 8.80
CA PRO A 64 4.30 8.24 9.51
C PRO A 64 5.32 9.34 9.19
N PHE A 65 5.24 9.92 7.99
CA PHE A 65 6.16 10.97 7.53
C PHE A 65 5.37 12.24 7.22
N GLY A 66 5.68 13.33 7.92
CA GLY A 66 5.12 14.65 7.67
C GLY A 66 6.23 15.68 7.54
N ARG A 67 6.02 16.75 6.75
CA ARG A 67 6.96 17.87 6.73
C ARG A 67 6.95 18.54 8.09
N ASN A 68 8.09 18.53 8.77
CA ASN A 68 8.31 19.36 9.94
C ASN A 68 9.05 20.63 9.51
N ALA A 69 8.36 21.77 9.58
CA ALA A 69 8.95 23.08 9.32
C ALA A 69 9.20 23.86 10.62
N ALA A 70 9.00 23.27 11.80
CA ALA A 70 9.09 23.98 13.08
C ALA A 70 10.44 24.71 13.19
N PHE A 71 11.56 23.99 13.04
CA PHE A 71 12.90 24.59 13.14
C PHE A 71 13.21 25.72 12.14
N THR A 72 12.59 25.73 10.96
CA THR A 72 12.81 26.76 9.92
C THR A 72 11.73 27.83 9.90
N THR A 73 10.67 27.67 10.70
CA THR A 73 9.60 28.66 10.80
C THR A 73 10.13 29.85 11.59
N PRO A 74 10.05 31.09 11.06
CA PRO A 74 10.41 32.30 11.81
C PRO A 74 9.59 32.43 13.09
N ILE A 75 10.18 33.00 14.15
CA ILE A 75 9.56 33.12 15.49
C ILE A 75 8.16 33.76 15.42
N ASP A 76 8.01 34.80 14.60
CA ASP A 76 6.75 35.54 14.46
C ASP A 76 5.63 34.74 13.78
N LYS A 77 5.95 33.59 13.17
CA LYS A 77 5.02 32.71 12.46
C LYS A 77 4.58 31.49 13.27
N TYR A 78 5.06 31.34 14.50
CA TYR A 78 4.58 30.29 15.40
C TYR A 78 3.17 30.63 15.89
N LEU A 79 2.15 30.12 15.20
CA LEU A 79 0.75 30.22 15.59
C LEU A 79 0.42 29.16 16.66
N ASN A 80 0.77 29.42 17.93
CA ASN A 80 0.51 28.52 19.07
C ASN A 80 0.97 27.07 18.85
N SER A 81 1.92 26.85 17.94
CA SER A 81 2.44 25.55 17.57
C SER A 81 3.55 25.14 18.53
N ARG A 82 3.62 23.83 18.82
CA ARG A 82 4.64 23.22 19.68
C ARG A 82 6.05 23.66 19.28
N MET A 83 6.82 24.14 20.25
CA MET A 83 8.19 24.60 20.00
C MET A 83 9.12 23.42 19.68
N PRO A 84 10.19 23.62 18.88
CA PRO A 84 11.15 22.58 18.55
C PRO A 84 12.06 22.24 19.76
N SER A 85 11.52 21.55 20.77
CA SER A 85 12.21 20.96 21.93
C SER A 85 11.25 20.54 23.03
N GLU A 86 9.99 21.01 22.99
CA GLU A 86 8.96 20.65 23.97
C GLU A 86 8.74 19.14 23.90
N MET A 87 9.34 18.38 24.81
CA MET A 87 9.23 16.93 24.87
C MET A 87 7.81 16.56 25.34
N GLN A 88 7.23 15.50 24.77
CA GLN A 88 5.90 15.05 25.17
C GLN A 88 6.04 14.46 26.57
N VAL A 89 5.60 15.19 27.59
CA VAL A 89 5.54 14.67 28.95
C VAL A 89 4.50 13.56 28.93
N TYR A 90 4.95 12.30 28.91
CA TYR A 90 4.05 11.18 29.14
C TYR A 90 3.60 11.24 30.60
N PRO A 91 2.28 11.25 30.90
CA PRO A 91 1.84 11.06 32.28
C PRO A 91 2.32 9.70 32.78
N ARG A 92 2.82 9.68 34.03
CA ARG A 92 3.27 8.47 34.73
C ARG A 92 2.13 7.52 35.02
#